data_AF-A0A4P6M562-F1
#
_entry.id   AF-A0A4P6M562-F1
#
_cell.length_a   1.000
_cell.length_b   1.000
_cell.length_c   1.000
_cell.angle_alpha   90.00
_cell.angle_beta   90.00
_cell.angle_gamma   90.00
#
_symmetry.space_group_name_H-M   'P 1'
#
loop_
_entity.id
_entity.type
_entity.pdbx_description
1 polymer ?
#
loop_
_entity_poly.entity_id
_entity_poly.type
_entity_poly.pdbx_seq_one_letter_code
_entity_poly.pdbx_strand_id
1 'polypeptide(L)' 'MFETIARLYKKTGNAEVVEKAVAKGWISQEERKSIFAG' A
#
# COMPACT_ATOMS: atom_id res chain seq x y z
N MET A 1 6.21 0.04 -7.67
CA MET A 1 5.84 0.83 -6.48
C MET A 1 5.08 0.02 -5.44
N PHE A 2 4.18 -0.86 -5.89
CA PHE A 2 3.46 -1.80 -5.03
C PHE A 2 4.31 -2.53 -3.99
N GLU A 3 5.34 -3.28 -4.42
CA GLU A 3 6.16 -4.06 -3.49
C GLU A 3 6.84 -3.21 -2.42
N THR A 4 7.23 -1.98 -2.75
CA THR A 4 7.82 -1.03 -1.80
C THR A 4 6.80 -0.63 -0.73
N ILE A 5 5.58 -0.26 -1.14
CA ILE A 5 4.50 0.12 -0.23
C ILE A 5 4.03 -1.08 0.59
N ALA A 6 3.91 -2.26 -0.03
CA ALA A 6 3.55 -3.51 0.63
C ALA A 6 4.58 -3.88 1.71
N ARG A 7 5.89 -3.81 1.40
CA ARG A 7 6.95 -4.06 2.38
C ARG A 7 6.95 -3.03 3.50
N LEU A 8 6.71 -1.75 3.18
CA LEU A 8 6.66 -0.68 4.16
C LEU A 8 5.46 -0.85 5.10
N TYR A 9 4.28 -1.20 4.56
CA TYR A 9 3.09 -1.53 5.33
C TYR A 9 3.32 -2.75 6.21
N LYS A 10 3.87 -3.86 5.68
CA LYS A 10 4.18 -5.05 6.47
C LYS A 10 5.16 -4.79 7.62
N LYS A 11 6.08 -3.82 7.44
CA LYS A 11 7.07 -3.46 8.46
C LYS A 11 6.53 -2.49 9.51
N THR A 12 5.66 -1.56 9.13
CA THR A 12 5.19 -0.47 10.00
C THR A 12 3.76 -0.64 10.50
N GLY A 13 2.96 -1.48 9.85
CA GLY A 13 1.51 -1.58 10.05
C GLY A 13 0.74 -0.31 9.66
N ASN A 14 1.38 0.68 9.04
CA ASN A 14 0.77 1.98 8.84
C ASN A 14 -0.04 2.05 7.54
N ALA A 15 -1.36 1.96 7.67
CA ALA A 15 -2.31 2.04 6.57
C ALA A 15 -2.26 3.40 5.82
N GLU A 16 -1.88 4.51 6.47
CA GLU A 16 -1.79 5.82 5.80
C GLU A 16 -0.82 5.82 4.62
N VAL A 17 0.24 5.02 4.71
CA VAL A 17 1.24 4.90 3.64
C VAL A 17 0.59 4.32 2.38
N VAL A 18 -0.29 3.34 2.55
CA VAL A 18 -1.02 2.69 1.45
C VAL A 18 -2.06 3.66 0.88
N GLU A 19 -2.84 4.34 1.73
CA GLU A 19 -3.82 5.35 1.31
C GLU A 19 -3.17 6.49 0.52
N LYS A 20 -2.07 7.05 1.01
CA LYS A 20 -1.32 8.11 0.33
C LYS A 20 -0.73 7.63 -0.99
N ALA A 21 -0.27 6.38 -1.07
CA ALA A 21 0.25 5.81 -2.30
C ALA A 21 -0.83 5.65 -3.36
N VAL A 22 -2.05 5.26 -2.97
CA VAL A 22 -3.20 5.24 -3.87
C VAL A 22 -3.61 6.63 -4.31
N ALA A 23 -3.72 7.58 -3.39
CA ALA A 23 -4.07 8.97 -3.70
C ALA A 23 -3.07 9.63 -4.66
N LYS A 24 -1.80 9.25 -4.59
CA LYS A 24 -0.75 9.70 -5.51
C LYS A 24 -0.69 8.91 -6.83
N GLY A 25 -1.52 7.88 -6.99
CA GLY A 25 -1.49 6.99 -8.17
C GLY A 25 -0.23 6.13 -8.25
N TRP A 26 0.50 5.95 -7.16
CA TRP A 26 1.68 5.07 -7.12
C TRP A 26 1.32 3.60 -7.11
N ILE A 27 0.11 3.28 -6.61
CA ILE A 27 -0.50 1.96 -6.64
C ILE A 27 -1.99 2.10 -6.96
N SER A 28 -2.56 1.06 -7.52
CA SER A 28 -3.98 0.95 -7.84
C SER A 28 -4.83 0.55 -6.62
N GLN A 29 -6.15 0.70 -6.74
CA GLN A 29 -7.10 0.26 -5.72
C GLN A 29 -7.08 -1.27 -5.52
N GLU A 30 -6.79 -2.05 -6.56
CA GLU A 30 -6.65 -3.50 -6.47
C GLU A 30 -5.40 -3.88 -5.68
N GLU A 31 -4.28 -3.23 -5.98
CA GLU A 31 -3.03 -3.36 -5.23
C GLU A 31 -3.21 -2.98 -3.75
N ARG A 32 -3.94 -1.89 -3.45
CA ARG A 32 -4.31 -1.55 -2.06
C ARG A 32 -5.02 -2.71 -1.36
N LYS A 33 -6.01 -3.33 -2.01
CA LYS A 33 -6.74 -4.46 -1.42
C LYS A 33 -5.81 -5.66 -1.19
N SER A 34 -4.91 -5.95 -2.12
CA SER A 34 -3.91 -7.01 -1.95
C SER A 34 -2.95 -6.76 -0.78
N ILE A 35 -2.60 -5.50 -0.49
CA ILE A 35 -1.76 -5.14 0.66
C ILE A 35 -2.49 -5.38 1.98
N PHE A 36 -3.79 -5.08 2.05
CA PHE A 36 -4.59 -5.29 3.27
C PHE A 36 -5.08 -6.73 3.47
N ALA A 37 -5.11 -7.53 2.41
CA ALA A 37 -5.56 -8.92 2.47
C ALA A 37 -4.45 -9.92 2.86
N GLY A 38 -3.18 -9.51 2.81
CA GLY A 38 -2.01 -10.32 3.18
C GLY A 38 -1.51 -10.05 4.60
#